data_AF-A0A5N1L0K8-F1
#
_entry.id   AF-A0A5N1L0K8-F1
#
_cell.length_a   1.000
_cell.length_b   1.000
_cell.length_c   1.000
_cell.angle_alpha   90.00
_cell.angle_beta   90.00
_cell.angle_gamma   90.00
#
_symmetry.space_group_name_H-M   'P 1'
#
loop_
_entity.id
_entity.type
_entity.pdbx_description
1 polymer ?
#
loop_
_entity_poly.entity_id
_entity_poly.type
_entity_poly.pdbx_seq_one_letter_code
_entity_poly.pdbx_strand_id
1 'polypeptide(L)'
;MSYKTWHLAREFEYISNTDIAIRPLFDDGWTRDKGGYFSRLGDALELPVLVTSVSYLGDIIGDGTSGFHATTEVDWESYLCRLITNRNERI
;
A
#
# COMPACT_ATOMS: atom_id res chain seq x y z
N MET A 1 -10.55 -11.09 20.12
CA MET A 1 -9.56 -10.79 19.07
C MET A 1 -9.60 -11.94 18.09
N SER A 2 -9.87 -11.68 16.81
CA SER A 2 -9.86 -12.72 15.76
C SER A 2 -8.56 -12.63 14.98
N TYR A 3 -8.05 -13.77 14.51
CA TYR A 3 -6.88 -13.85 13.64
C TYR A 3 -7.17 -14.89 12.56
N LYS A 4 -6.52 -14.77 11.40
CA LYS A 4 -6.65 -15.71 10.28
C LYS A 4 -5.31 -16.43 10.10
N THR A 5 -5.34 -17.76 9.99
CA THR A 5 -4.13 -18.53 9.66
C THR A 5 -3.71 -18.27 8.23
N TRP A 6 -2.43 -17.93 8.04
CA TRP A 6 -1.87 -17.66 6.72
C TRP A 6 -1.76 -18.94 5.88
N HIS A 7 -2.16 -18.85 4.61
CA HIS A 7 -1.99 -19.90 3.62
C HIS A 7 -1.66 -19.24 2.28
N LEU A 8 -0.48 -19.53 1.74
CA LEU A 8 0.02 -18.90 0.51
C LEU A 8 -0.96 -19.09 -0.68
N ALA A 9 -1.58 -20.27 -0.79
CA ALA A 9 -2.57 -20.57 -1.83
C ALA A 9 -3.82 -19.67 -1.78
N ARG A 10 -4.04 -18.95 -0.67
CA ARG A 10 -5.17 -18.04 -0.46
C ARG A 10 -4.74 -16.57 -0.33
N GLU A 11 -3.48 -16.25 -0.63
CA GLU A 11 -2.94 -14.87 -0.54
C GLU A 11 -3.83 -13.86 -1.28
N PHE A 12 -4.20 -14.16 -2.52
CA PHE A 12 -5.07 -13.29 -3.32
C PHE A 12 -6.43 -13.05 -2.65
N GLU A 13 -7.06 -14.10 -2.12
CA GLU A 13 -8.31 -13.96 -1.35
C GLU A 13 -8.08 -13.08 -0.12
N TYR A 14 -6.98 -13.27 0.59
CA TYR A 14 -6.75 -12.55 1.84
C TYR A 14 -6.51 -11.07 1.60
N ILE A 15 -5.75 -10.73 0.56
CA ILE A 15 -5.39 -9.35 0.22
C ILE A 15 -6.58 -8.64 -0.44
N SER A 16 -7.33 -9.29 -1.33
CA SER A 16 -8.52 -8.70 -1.97
C SER A 16 -9.65 -8.36 -0.99
N ASN A 17 -9.64 -8.91 0.22
CA ASN A 17 -10.58 -8.58 1.28
C ASN A 17 -10.09 -7.44 2.20
N THR A 18 -9.01 -6.75 1.84
CA THR A 18 -8.52 -5.57 2.57
C THR A 18 -9.06 -4.28 1.96
N ASP A 19 -9.09 -3.20 2.74
CA ASP A 19 -9.55 -1.89 2.27
C ASP A 19 -8.42 -0.99 1.76
N ILE A 20 -7.22 -1.12 2.35
CA ILE A 20 -6.08 -0.22 2.15
C ILE A 20 -4.80 -1.05 2.24
N ALA A 21 -3.94 -0.95 1.22
CA ALA A 21 -2.62 -1.54 1.24
C ALA A 21 -1.61 -0.51 1.77
N ILE A 22 -0.71 -0.92 2.67
CA ILE A 22 0.35 -0.06 3.20
C ILE A 22 1.72 -0.64 2.93
N ARG A 23 2.67 0.22 2.54
CA ARG A 23 4.08 -0.14 2.34
C ARG A 23 5.01 0.92 2.94
N PRO A 24 5.17 0.94 4.27
CA PRO A 24 6.05 1.89 4.95
C PRO A 24 7.49 1.41 4.84
N LEU A 25 8.22 1.91 3.84
CA LEU A 25 9.66 1.70 3.74
C LEU A 25 10.40 2.93 4.24
N PHE A 26 11.54 2.74 4.87
CA PHE A 26 12.51 3.81 5.03
C PHE A 26 13.23 4.03 3.69
N ASP A 27 13.75 5.22 3.42
CA ASP A 27 14.62 5.43 2.26
C ASP A 27 16.08 5.20 2.69
N ASP A 28 16.54 3.95 2.54
CA ASP A 28 17.89 3.53 2.90
C ASP A 28 18.49 2.57 1.86
N GLY A 29 19.77 2.25 2.00
CA GLY A 29 20.47 1.37 1.05
C GLY A 29 19.85 -0.03 0.93
N TRP A 30 19.18 -0.54 1.96
CA TRP A 30 18.56 -1.87 1.95
C TRP A 30 17.20 -1.89 1.24
N THR A 31 16.42 -0.85 1.44
CA THR A 31 15.05 -0.71 0.93
C THR A 31 14.99 -0.32 -0.53
N ARG A 32 15.99 0.41 -1.03
CA ARG A 32 16.11 0.82 -2.45
C ARG A 32 16.21 -0.35 -3.43
N ASP A 33 16.75 -1.48 -2.98
CA ASP A 33 16.91 -2.69 -3.80
C ASP A 33 15.74 -3.70 -3.63
N LYS A 34 14.71 -3.36 -2.85
CA LYS A 34 13.55 -4.25 -2.67
C LYS A 34 12.70 -4.33 -3.94
N GLY A 35 12.04 -5.47 -4.11
CA GLY A 35 11.10 -5.72 -5.21
C GLY A 35 9.73 -5.05 -5.05
N GLY A 36 9.06 -4.77 -6.16
CA GLY A 36 7.75 -4.13 -6.23
C GLY A 36 6.53 -5.01 -5.93
N TYR A 37 6.70 -6.30 -5.60
CA TYR A 37 5.61 -7.30 -5.56
C TYR A 37 4.34 -6.81 -4.87
N PHE A 38 4.46 -6.36 -3.61
CA PHE A 38 3.30 -5.94 -2.83
C PHE A 38 2.57 -4.72 -3.42
N SER A 39 3.32 -3.73 -3.92
CA SER A 39 2.72 -2.54 -4.55
C SER A 39 2.02 -2.92 -5.85
N ARG A 40 2.63 -3.79 -6.66
CA ARG A 40 2.04 -4.27 -7.90
C ARG A 40 0.80 -5.13 -7.66
N LEU A 41 0.82 -5.96 -6.61
CA LEU A 41 -0.31 -6.79 -6.22
C LEU A 41 -1.49 -5.93 -5.73
N GLY A 42 -1.22 -4.92 -4.90
CA GLY A 42 -2.23 -3.95 -4.48
C GLY A 42 -2.86 -3.24 -5.67
N ASP A 43 -2.03 -2.69 -6.55
CA ASP A 43 -2.50 -1.99 -7.75
C ASP A 43 -3.29 -2.90 -8.72
N ALA A 44 -2.85 -4.15 -8.92
CA ALA A 44 -3.57 -5.13 -9.74
C ALA A 44 -4.92 -5.57 -9.14
N LEU A 45 -5.09 -5.42 -7.82
CA LEU A 45 -6.33 -5.66 -7.11
C LEU A 45 -7.16 -4.38 -6.92
N GLU A 46 -6.75 -3.28 -7.55
CA GLU A 46 -7.36 -1.95 -7.43
C GLU A 46 -7.45 -1.45 -5.98
N LEU A 47 -6.56 -1.93 -5.11
CA LEU A 47 -6.50 -1.47 -3.73
C LEU A 47 -5.72 -0.15 -3.67
N PRO A 48 -6.21 0.89 -2.98
CA PRO A 48 -5.43 2.10 -2.77
C PRO A 48 -4.17 1.77 -1.98
N VAL A 49 -2.99 2.04 -2.56
CA VAL A 49 -1.71 1.72 -1.93
C VAL A 49 -1.06 2.97 -1.35
N LEU A 50 -0.89 3.01 -0.03
CA LEU A 50 -0.12 4.04 0.64
C LEU A 50 1.34 3.59 0.76
N VAL A 51 2.26 4.32 0.14
CA VAL A 51 3.66 3.91 0.02
C VAL A 51 4.61 5.02 0.47
N THR A 52 5.78 4.64 0.97
CA THR A 52 6.94 5.56 0.91
C THR A 52 7.51 5.49 -0.50
N SER A 53 7.66 6.64 -1.15
CA SER A 53 8.28 6.73 -2.48
C SER A 53 9.79 6.51 -2.37
N VAL A 54 10.24 5.28 -2.65
CA VAL A 54 11.65 4.88 -2.54
C VAL A 54 12.11 4.31 -3.88
N SER A 55 13.09 4.96 -4.52
CA SER A 55 13.65 4.50 -5.82
C SER A 55 12.53 4.27 -6.86
N TYR A 56 12.73 3.32 -7.78
CA TYR A 56 11.76 2.92 -8.80
C TYR A 56 10.43 2.38 -8.22
N LEU A 57 10.37 2.05 -6.92
CA LEU A 57 9.14 1.56 -6.29
C LEU A 57 8.05 2.64 -6.20
N GLY A 58 8.46 3.92 -6.19
CA GLY A 58 7.54 5.05 -6.25
C GLY A 58 6.77 5.09 -7.57
N ASP A 59 7.37 4.65 -8.68
CA ASP A 59 6.77 4.69 -10.01
C ASP A 59 5.68 3.61 -10.22
N ILE A 60 5.59 2.64 -9.31
CA ILE A 60 4.60 1.55 -9.40
C ILE A 60 3.19 2.07 -9.12
N ILE A 61 3.07 3.05 -8.21
CA ILE A 61 1.82 3.61 -7.71
C ILE A 61 1.72 5.06 -8.18
N GLY A 62 0.63 5.39 -8.86
CA GLY A 62 0.37 6.77 -9.26
C GLY A 62 -0.15 7.58 -8.06
N ASP A 63 0.58 8.64 -7.69
CA ASP A 63 0.19 9.50 -6.58
C ASP A 63 -1.13 10.23 -6.89
N GLY A 64 -2.13 10.01 -6.05
CA GLY A 64 -3.50 10.50 -6.23
C GLY A 64 -4.34 9.72 -7.25
N THR A 65 -3.82 8.65 -7.88
CA THR A 65 -4.55 7.88 -8.89
C THR A 65 -4.66 6.39 -8.64
N SER A 66 -3.64 5.72 -8.09
CA SER A 66 -3.73 4.33 -7.59
C SER A 66 -3.29 4.19 -6.13
N GLY A 67 -2.95 5.31 -5.50
CA GLY A 67 -2.54 5.38 -4.11
C GLY A 67 -2.00 6.75 -3.74
N PHE A 68 -1.23 6.80 -2.65
CA PHE A 68 -0.62 8.04 -2.18
C PHE A 68 0.83 7.81 -1.78
N HIS A 69 1.68 8.81 -2.01
CA HIS A 69 3.07 8.80 -1.57
C HIS A 69 3.19 9.56 -0.25
N ALA A 70 3.48 8.84 0.84
CA ALA A 70 3.69 9.40 2.16
C ALA A 70 5.18 9.45 2.50
N THR A 71 5.68 10.63 2.85
CA THR A 71 7.11 10.86 3.16
C THR A 71 7.35 11.18 4.62
N THR A 72 6.33 11.67 5.32
CA THR A 72 6.35 12.03 6.74
C THR A 72 5.26 11.31 7.51
N GLU A 73 5.39 11.20 8.83
CA GLU A 73 4.33 10.64 9.69
C GLU A 73 3.00 11.40 9.54
N VAL A 74 3.07 12.71 9.32
CA VAL A 74 1.89 13.56 9.07
C VAL A 74 1.21 13.19 7.75
N ASP A 75 1.98 12.89 6.69
CA ASP A 75 1.42 12.42 5.43
C ASP A 75 0.70 11.08 5.63
N TRP A 76 1.36 10.14 6.33
CA TRP A 76 0.80 8.83 6.64
C TRP A 76 -0.52 8.94 7.39
N GLU A 77 -0.56 9.74 8.46
CA GLU A 77 -1.78 9.96 9.24
C GLU A 77 -2.88 10.60 8.39
N SER A 78 -2.55 11.65 7.64
CA SER A 78 -3.50 12.37 6.78
C SER A 78 -4.12 11.45 5.73
N TYR A 79 -3.31 10.71 4.97
CA TYR A 79 -3.79 9.83 3.91
C TYR A 79 -4.53 8.61 4.45
N LEU A 80 -4.09 8.02 5.57
CA LEU A 80 -4.84 6.96 6.22
C LEU A 80 -6.20 7.45 6.70
N CYS A 81 -6.26 8.60 7.38
CA CYS A 81 -7.52 9.19 7.83
C CYS A 81 -8.46 9.45 6.63
N ARG A 82 -7.93 9.99 5.52
CA ARG A 82 -8.69 10.22 4.29
C ARG A 82 -9.26 8.93 3.71
N LEU A 83 -8.45 7.90 3.53
CA LEU A 83 -8.91 6.61 3.01
C LEU A 83 -9.88 5.92 3.97
N ILE A 84 -9.65 5.98 5.29
CA ILE A 84 -10.54 5.38 6.30
C ILE A 84 -11.91 6.07 6.32
N THR A 85 -11.97 7.39 6.14
CA THR A 85 -13.22 8.16 6.24
C THR A 85 -13.98 8.27 4.92
N ASN A 86 -13.27 8.28 3.78
CA ASN A 86 -13.87 8.46 2.45
C ASN A 86 -13.73 7.19 1.60
N ARG A 87 -14.73 6.31 1.66
CA ARG A 87 -14.73 5.07 0.86
C ARG A 87 -14.67 5.33 -0.65
N ASN A 88 -15.21 6.44 -1.15
CA ASN A 88 -15.17 6.79 -2.58
C ASN A 88 -13.77 7.13 -3.08
N GLU A 89 -12.81 7.31 -2.18
CA GLU A 89 -11.40 7.52 -2.51
C GLU A 89 -10.59 6.21 -2.41
N ARG A 90 -11.22 5.12 -1.97
CA ARG A 90 -10.75 3.75 -2.19
C ARG A 90 -11.29 3.36 -3.55
N ILE A 91 -10.39 3.38 -4.52
CA ILE A 91 -10.67 3.20 -5.95
C ILE A 91 -11.23 1.80 -6.20
#